data_AF-A0A2R6P229-F1
#
_entry.id   AF-A0A2R6P229-F1
#
_cell.length_a   1.000
_cell.length_b   1.000
_cell.length_c   1.000
_cell.angle_alpha   90.00
_cell.angle_beta   90.00
_cell.angle_gamma   90.00
#
_symmetry.space_group_name_H-M   'P 1'
#
loop_
_entity.id
_entity.type
_entity.pdbx_description
1 polymer ?
#
loop_
_entity_poly.entity_id
_entity_poly.type
_entity_poly.pdbx_seq_one_letter_code
_entity_poly.pdbx_strand_id
1 'polypeptide(L)'
;MGTSILTSCSRQTFAFSRDGGLPFSRYLYRISPRTQTPINCVWASVFVSLLLGLLAFAGPSAINAIFSLAVIGQYVAFSVPIASRFLGGIAWRSGPFSLGKMGYPVAIVAVLWMMFSIIIVMFPTTPSPTAQGMNYTVVVGGGWIVLCIIYYYFPVYGGVHWFKGPMANVELETESLSKVERVSVSLTGEKEFGEDSQE
;
A
#
# COMPACT_ATOMS: atom_id res chain seq x y z
N MET A 1 -2.51 -21.32 -1.59
CA MET A 1 -1.94 -20.22 -0.77
C MET A 1 -1.01 -19.31 -1.60
N GLY A 2 0.03 -19.83 -2.26
CA GLY A 2 1.01 -18.98 -2.99
C GLY A 2 0.45 -18.12 -4.14
N THR A 3 -0.40 -18.68 -5.00
CA THR A 3 -0.99 -17.95 -6.15
C THR A 3 -1.89 -16.79 -5.72
N SER A 4 -2.65 -16.97 -4.63
CA SER A 4 -3.51 -15.93 -4.04
C SER A 4 -2.69 -14.75 -3.50
N ILE A 5 -1.60 -15.04 -2.79
CA ILE A 5 -0.69 -14.01 -2.25
C ILE A 5 0.00 -13.25 -3.38
N LEU A 6 0.46 -13.96 -4.42
CA LEU A 6 1.09 -13.34 -5.58
C LEU A 6 0.13 -12.39 -6.30
N THR A 7 -1.13 -12.80 -6.44
CA THR A 7 -2.19 -11.96 -7.04
C THR A 7 -2.42 -10.70 -6.20
N SER A 8 -2.55 -10.82 -4.88
CA SER A 8 -2.71 -9.67 -3.98
C SER A 8 -1.49 -8.73 -4.01
N CYS A 9 -0.28 -9.28 -3.95
CA CYS A 9 0.97 -8.52 -3.98
C CYS A 9 1.08 -7.71 -5.28
N SER A 10 0.83 -8.33 -6.44
CA SER A 10 0.91 -7.62 -7.73
C SER A 10 -0.07 -6.45 -7.83
N ARG A 11 -1.26 -6.55 -7.22
CA ARG A 11 -2.25 -5.46 -7.16
C ARG A 11 -1.80 -4.32 -6.24
N GLN A 12 -1.20 -4.64 -5.09
CA GLN A 12 -0.62 -3.64 -4.20
C GLN A 12 0.54 -2.90 -4.89
N THR A 13 1.46 -3.64 -5.52
CA THR A 13 2.58 -3.06 -6.29
C THR A 13 2.07 -2.20 -7.45
N PHE A 14 1.02 -2.62 -8.14
CA PHE A 14 0.41 -1.82 -9.21
C PHE A 14 -0.18 -0.51 -8.68
N ALA A 15 -0.91 -0.55 -7.56
CA ALA A 15 -1.48 0.65 -6.95
C ALA A 15 -0.40 1.66 -6.55
N PHE A 16 0.68 1.20 -5.90
CA PHE A 16 1.83 2.05 -5.58
C PHE A 16 2.58 2.56 -6.82
N SER A 17 2.66 1.75 -7.88
CA SER A 17 3.29 2.17 -9.14
C SER A 17 2.46 3.23 -9.87
N ARG A 18 1.12 3.14 -9.83
CA ARG A 18 0.22 4.17 -10.37
C ARG A 18 0.43 5.51 -9.67
N ASP A 19 0.60 5.48 -8.36
CA ASP A 19 0.81 6.68 -7.54
C ASP A 19 2.29 7.14 -7.57
N GLY A 20 3.13 6.53 -8.42
CA GLY A 20 4.53 6.90 -8.61
C GLY A 20 5.46 6.56 -7.44
N GLY A 21 5.00 5.80 -6.44
CA GLY A 21 5.70 5.55 -5.18
C GLY A 21 6.81 4.49 -5.23
N LEU A 22 7.02 3.81 -6.37
CA LEU A 22 8.02 2.75 -6.54
C LEU A 22 9.13 3.11 -7.53
N PRO A 23 10.36 2.58 -7.34
CA PRO A 23 11.39 2.70 -8.36
C PRO A 23 10.92 1.97 -9.62
N PHE A 24 11.16 2.56 -10.79
CA PHE A 24 10.65 2.05 -12.08
C PHE A 24 9.12 1.97 -12.18
N SER A 25 8.39 2.81 -11.43
CA SER A 25 6.92 2.92 -11.47
C SER A 25 6.36 2.99 -12.90
N ARG A 26 7.03 3.71 -13.81
CA ARG A 26 6.64 3.81 -15.23
C ARG A 26 6.62 2.46 -15.97
N TYR A 27 7.51 1.53 -15.62
CA TYR A 27 7.56 0.20 -16.21
C TYR A 27 6.60 -0.78 -15.52
N LEU A 28 6.50 -0.70 -14.18
CA LEU A 28 5.62 -1.54 -13.38
C LEU A 28 4.14 -1.23 -13.60
N TYR A 29 3.79 0.03 -13.85
CA TYR A 29 2.42 0.46 -14.13
C TYR A 29 1.86 -0.06 -15.47
N ARG A 30 2.70 -0.57 -16.37
CA ARG A 30 2.23 -0.99 -17.70
C ARG A 30 1.33 -2.22 -17.62
N ILE A 31 0.08 -2.06 -18.07
CA ILE A 31 -0.92 -3.14 -18.15
C ILE A 31 -0.87 -3.79 -19.53
N SER A 32 -1.02 -5.13 -19.58
CA SER A 32 -1.16 -5.87 -20.84
C SER A 32 -2.54 -5.64 -21.47
N PRO A 33 -2.64 -5.23 -22.75
CA PRO A 33 -3.92 -4.96 -23.40
C PRO A 33 -4.81 -6.20 -23.56
N ARG A 34 -4.20 -7.40 -23.61
CA ARG A 34 -4.92 -8.65 -23.88
C ARG A 34 -5.60 -9.23 -22.64
N THR A 35 -4.91 -9.17 -21.50
CA THR A 35 -5.36 -9.78 -20.24
C THR A 35 -5.83 -8.76 -19.22
N GLN A 36 -5.62 -7.46 -19.46
CA GLN A 36 -5.93 -6.36 -18.54
C GLN A 36 -5.30 -6.56 -17.15
N THR A 37 -4.18 -7.30 -17.09
CA THR A 37 -3.46 -7.61 -15.85
C THR A 37 -2.07 -6.97 -15.82
N PRO A 38 -1.57 -6.55 -14.64
CA PRO A 38 -0.24 -5.97 -14.48
C PRO A 38 0.83 -7.08 -14.43
N ILE A 39 1.15 -7.66 -15.59
CA ILE A 39 2.12 -8.78 -15.71
C ILE A 39 3.50 -8.37 -15.20
N ASN A 40 3.92 -7.13 -15.44
CA ASN A 40 5.22 -6.62 -14.97
C ASN A 40 5.32 -6.61 -13.44
N CYS A 41 4.24 -6.24 -12.74
CA CYS A 41 4.19 -6.33 -11.27
C CYS A 41 4.29 -7.77 -10.78
N VAL A 42 3.64 -8.72 -11.46
CA VAL A 42 3.71 -10.15 -11.09
C VAL A 42 5.15 -10.65 -11.17
N TRP A 43 5.84 -10.40 -12.28
CA TRP A 43 7.24 -10.82 -12.43
C TRP A 43 8.16 -10.14 -11.43
N ALA A 44 7.94 -8.86 -11.13
CA ALA A 44 8.70 -8.17 -10.09
C ALA A 44 8.50 -8.82 -8.71
N SER A 45 7.26 -9.16 -8.33
CA SER A 45 6.96 -9.86 -7.08
C SER A 45 7.59 -11.26 -7.04
N VAL A 46 7.56 -12.01 -8.16
CA VAL A 46 8.20 -13.32 -8.26
C VAL A 46 9.72 -13.20 -8.09
N PHE A 47 10.34 -12.23 -8.77
CA PHE A 47 11.78 -12.01 -8.71
C PHE A 47 12.24 -11.68 -7.29
N VAL A 48 11.56 -10.75 -6.60
CA VAL A 48 11.87 -10.43 -5.20
C VAL A 48 11.66 -11.65 -4.29
N SER A 49 10.59 -12.42 -4.51
CA SER A 49 10.33 -13.64 -3.74
C SER A 49 11.42 -14.70 -3.93
N LEU A 50 11.95 -14.86 -5.15
CA LEU A 50 13.07 -15.74 -5.43
C LEU A 50 14.35 -15.28 -4.74
N LEU A 51 14.65 -13.98 -4.76
CA LEU A 51 15.81 -13.43 -4.05
C LEU A 51 15.72 -13.68 -2.54
N LEU A 52 14.54 -13.50 -1.93
CA LEU A 52 14.33 -13.86 -0.53
C LEU A 52 14.44 -15.37 -0.30
N GLY A 53 13.99 -16.18 -1.24
CA GLY A 53 14.13 -17.65 -1.19
C GLY A 53 15.58 -18.12 -1.19
N LEU A 54 16.51 -17.39 -1.83
CA LEU A 54 17.94 -17.72 -1.82
C LEU A 54 18.54 -17.66 -0.41
N LEU A 55 17.96 -16.90 0.52
CA LEU A 55 18.43 -16.88 1.91
C LEU A 55 18.23 -18.22 2.62
N ALA A 56 17.45 -19.15 2.07
CA ALA A 56 17.40 -20.52 2.56
C ALA A 56 18.78 -21.21 2.53
N PHE A 57 19.66 -20.83 1.60
CA PHE A 57 21.04 -21.34 1.53
C PHE A 57 21.98 -20.69 2.57
N ALA A 58 21.60 -19.54 3.14
CA ALA A 58 22.39 -18.87 4.18
C ALA A 58 22.26 -19.54 5.56
N GLY A 59 21.28 -20.42 5.74
CA GLY A 59 21.12 -21.27 6.91
C GLY A 59 19.77 -21.11 7.64
N PRO A 60 19.48 -21.99 8.62
CA PRO A 60 18.18 -22.03 9.30
C PRO A 60 17.82 -20.73 10.02
N SER A 61 18.80 -20.04 10.62
CA SER A 61 18.57 -18.80 11.35
C SER A 61 18.18 -17.65 10.41
N ALA A 62 18.70 -17.64 9.18
CA ALA A 62 18.38 -16.63 8.17
C ALA A 62 16.95 -16.78 7.64
N ILE A 63 16.55 -18.00 7.28
CA ILE A 63 15.18 -18.25 6.77
C ILE A 63 14.12 -18.04 7.86
N ASN A 64 14.41 -18.43 9.10
CA ASN A 64 13.51 -18.17 10.24
C ASN A 64 13.33 -16.67 10.48
N ALA A 65 14.39 -15.88 10.37
CA ALA A 65 14.29 -14.43 10.49
C ALA A 65 13.36 -13.80 9.44
N ILE A 66 13.33 -14.34 8.21
CA ILE A 66 12.42 -13.87 7.15
C ILE A 66 10.97 -14.21 7.46
N PHE A 67 10.69 -15.42 7.97
CA PHE A 67 9.33 -15.79 8.36
C PHE A 67 8.80 -14.93 9.51
N SER A 68 9.63 -14.69 10.52
CA SER A 68 9.30 -13.77 11.62
C SER A 68 9.13 -12.33 11.11
N LEU A 69 9.95 -11.88 10.14
CA LEU A 69 9.80 -10.58 9.50
C LEU A 69 8.47 -10.47 8.76
N ALA A 70 8.00 -11.51 8.07
CA ALA A 70 6.72 -11.50 7.38
C ALA A 70 5.55 -11.26 8.35
N VAL A 71 5.60 -11.86 9.55
CA VAL A 71 4.60 -11.64 10.61
C VAL A 71 4.66 -10.21 11.14
N ILE A 72 5.86 -9.71 11.45
CA ILE A 72 6.05 -8.33 11.94
C ILE A 72 5.58 -7.31 10.90
N GLY A 73 5.97 -7.49 9.64
CA GLY A 73 5.57 -6.64 8.53
C GLY A 73 4.06 -6.59 8.36
N GLN A 74 3.38 -7.73 8.54
CA GLN A 74 1.91 -7.80 8.51
C GLN A 74 1.28 -7.02 9.67
N TYR A 75 1.79 -7.14 10.89
CA TYR A 75 1.29 -6.39 12.05
C TYR A 75 1.51 -4.89 11.89
N VAL A 76 2.66 -4.47 11.36
CA VAL A 76 2.89 -3.05 11.04
C VAL A 76 1.94 -2.58 9.95
N ALA A 77 1.76 -3.35 8.88
CA ALA A 77 0.85 -2.99 7.78
C ALA A 77 -0.61 -2.85 8.24
N PHE A 78 -1.04 -3.59 9.25
CA PHE A 78 -2.36 -3.48 9.85
C PHE A 78 -2.48 -2.35 10.88
N SER A 79 -1.43 -2.08 11.66
CA SER A 79 -1.46 -1.01 12.66
C SER A 79 -1.46 0.37 12.02
N VAL A 80 -0.80 0.56 10.87
CA VAL A 80 -0.72 1.84 10.14
C VAL A 80 -2.10 2.42 9.78
N PRO A 81 -3.00 1.73 9.05
CA PRO A 81 -4.31 2.29 8.72
C PRO A 81 -5.20 2.47 9.96
N ILE A 82 -5.07 1.60 10.97
CA ILE A 82 -5.81 1.73 12.24
C ILE A 82 -5.38 3.00 12.97
N ALA A 83 -4.07 3.27 13.05
CA ALA A 83 -3.54 4.47 13.67
C ALA A 83 -3.85 5.74 12.83
N SER A 84 -3.70 5.64 11.50
CA SER A 84 -4.00 6.73 10.56
C SER A 84 -5.45 7.21 10.65
N ARG A 85 -6.39 6.33 11.01
CA ARG A 85 -7.79 6.69 11.26
C ARG A 85 -7.93 7.80 12.31
N PHE A 86 -7.06 7.84 13.32
CA PHE A 86 -7.14 8.78 14.44
C PHE A 86 -6.10 9.89 14.37
N LEU A 87 -4.94 9.61 13.76
CA LEU A 87 -3.83 10.57 13.65
C LEU A 87 -3.91 11.43 12.38
N GLY A 88 -4.72 11.05 11.38
CA GLY A 88 -4.75 11.70 10.07
C GLY A 88 -5.32 13.11 10.03
N GLY A 89 -5.91 13.61 11.12
CA GLY A 89 -6.44 14.99 11.22
C GLY A 89 -7.64 15.32 10.30
N ILE A 90 -8.07 14.38 9.45
CA ILE A 90 -9.19 14.54 8.53
C ILE A 90 -10.49 14.13 9.22
N ALA A 91 -11.55 14.93 9.05
CA ALA A 91 -12.87 14.62 9.60
C ALA A 91 -13.40 13.28 9.04
N TRP A 92 -13.58 12.29 9.92
CA TRP A 92 -14.05 10.97 9.55
C TRP A 92 -15.51 11.00 9.06
N ARG A 93 -15.75 10.61 7.81
CA ARG A 93 -17.10 10.36 7.29
C ARG A 93 -17.52 8.92 7.61
N SER A 94 -18.62 8.75 8.35
CA SER A 94 -19.14 7.43 8.70
C SER A 94 -19.68 6.73 7.45
N GLY A 95 -19.20 5.51 7.19
CA GLY A 95 -19.81 4.60 6.23
C GLY A 95 -21.11 3.97 6.77
N PRO A 96 -21.77 3.12 5.96
CA PRO A 96 -23.02 2.44 6.34
C PRO A 96 -22.88 1.54 7.57
N PHE A 97 -21.65 1.14 7.90
CA PHE A 97 -21.32 0.47 9.15
C PHE A 97 -20.32 1.31 9.95
N SER A 98 -20.66 1.61 11.21
CA SER A 98 -19.73 2.24 12.14
C SER A 98 -19.94 1.71 13.56
N LEU A 99 -18.84 1.49 14.28
CA LEU A 99 -18.86 1.13 15.70
C LEU A 99 -19.15 2.34 16.60
N GLY A 100 -19.44 3.52 16.02
CA GLY A 100 -19.62 4.77 16.74
C GLY A 100 -18.48 5.03 17.72
N LYS A 101 -18.84 5.28 18.99
CA LYS A 101 -17.90 5.60 20.08
C LYS A 101 -16.99 4.44 20.48
N MET A 102 -17.40 3.19 20.22
CA MET A 102 -16.60 2.00 20.52
C MET A 102 -15.44 1.77 19.55
N GLY A 103 -15.42 2.47 18.40
CA GLY A 103 -14.33 2.34 17.44
C GLY A 103 -12.97 2.80 17.97
N TYR A 104 -12.95 3.82 18.83
CA TYR A 104 -11.72 4.36 19.41
C TYR A 104 -11.03 3.40 20.40
N PRO A 105 -11.70 2.89 21.46
CA PRO A 105 -11.05 1.96 22.39
C PRO A 105 -10.64 0.65 21.72
N VAL A 106 -11.43 0.12 20.78
CA VAL A 106 -11.09 -1.09 20.03
C VAL A 106 -9.82 -0.89 19.21
N ALA A 107 -9.66 0.27 18.57
CA ALA A 107 -8.46 0.57 17.82
C ALA A 107 -7.21 0.69 18.71
N ILE A 108 -7.32 1.31 19.88
CA ILE A 108 -6.22 1.38 20.85
C ILE A 108 -5.79 -0.03 21.26
N VAL A 109 -6.74 -0.87 21.66
CA VAL A 109 -6.45 -2.26 22.06
C VAL A 109 -5.80 -3.03 20.91
N ALA A 110 -6.29 -2.86 19.68
CA ALA A 110 -5.72 -3.53 18.51
C ALA A 110 -4.27 -3.09 18.24
N VAL A 111 -3.98 -1.79 18.26
CA VAL A 111 -2.62 -1.27 18.03
C VAL A 111 -1.69 -1.71 19.17
N LEU A 112 -2.11 -1.59 20.42
CA LEU A 112 -1.31 -2.05 21.57
C LEU A 112 -1.02 -3.55 21.50
N TRP A 113 -2.01 -4.36 21.13
CA TRP A 113 -1.85 -5.80 20.96
C TRP A 113 -0.86 -6.14 19.84
N MET A 114 -0.95 -5.46 18.69
CA MET A 114 0.00 -5.64 17.59
C MET A 114 1.41 -5.23 18.01
N MET A 115 1.58 -4.11 18.71
CA MET A 115 2.88 -3.66 19.22
C MET A 115 3.49 -4.65 20.21
N PHE A 116 2.68 -5.15 21.15
CA PHE A 116 3.08 -6.20 22.08
C PHE A 116 3.51 -7.49 21.35
N SER A 117 2.74 -7.92 20.35
CA SER A 117 3.04 -9.12 19.56
C SER A 117 4.34 -8.99 18.77
N ILE A 118 4.62 -7.81 18.20
CA ILE A 118 5.88 -7.53 17.49
C ILE A 118 7.08 -7.72 18.44
N ILE A 119 7.00 -7.20 19.66
CA ILE A 119 8.08 -7.33 20.65
C ILE A 119 8.33 -8.80 21.00
N ILE A 120 7.27 -9.58 21.21
CA ILE A 120 7.40 -11.01 21.52
C ILE A 120 8.04 -11.78 20.36
N VAL A 121 7.64 -11.50 19.12
CA VAL A 121 8.17 -12.20 17.93
C VAL A 121 9.65 -11.88 17.69
N MET A 122 10.15 -10.74 18.19
CA MET A 122 11.57 -10.40 18.13
C MET A 122 12.42 -11.21 19.13
N PHE A 123 11.83 -11.77 20.19
CA PHE A 123 12.56 -12.58 21.15
C PHE A 123 12.87 -14.00 20.63
N PRO A 124 13.97 -14.61 21.09
CA PRO A 124 14.26 -16.02 20.85
C PRO A 124 13.29 -16.91 21.63
N THR A 125 13.02 -18.11 21.12
CA THR A 125 12.10 -19.08 21.75
C THR A 125 12.70 -19.80 22.97
N THR A 126 14.01 -19.67 23.18
CA THR A 126 14.73 -20.30 24.28
C THR A 126 15.48 -19.26 25.13
N PRO A 127 15.53 -19.44 26.46
CA PRO A 127 16.36 -18.60 27.31
C PRO A 127 17.86 -18.90 27.05
N SER A 128 18.69 -17.85 27.00
CA SER A 128 20.13 -17.91 26.71
C SER A 128 20.50 -18.49 25.33
N PRO A 129 20.09 -17.85 24.22
CA PRO A 129 20.47 -18.30 22.88
C PRO A 129 21.98 -18.18 22.67
N THR A 130 22.59 -19.19 22.05
CA THR A 130 23.92 -19.03 21.42
C THR A 130 23.78 -18.16 20.17
N ALA A 131 24.89 -17.59 19.67
CA ALA A 131 24.85 -16.75 18.47
C ALA A 131 24.15 -17.44 17.29
N GLN A 132 24.35 -18.75 17.11
CA GLN A 132 23.70 -19.53 16.06
C GLN A 132 22.18 -19.69 16.27
N GLY A 133 21.71 -19.72 17.53
CA GLY A 133 20.30 -19.87 17.89
C GLY A 133 19.55 -18.56 18.14
N MET A 134 20.19 -17.40 17.94
CA MET A 134 19.55 -16.11 18.15
C MET A 134 18.53 -15.80 17.06
N ASN A 135 17.41 -15.20 17.46
CA ASN A 135 16.45 -14.66 16.51
C ASN A 135 16.96 -13.33 15.92
N TYR A 136 17.48 -13.37 14.69
CA TYR A 136 18.04 -12.20 14.00
C TYR A 136 16.98 -11.27 13.38
N THR A 137 15.70 -11.51 13.63
CA THR A 137 14.60 -10.71 13.06
C THR A 137 14.69 -9.23 13.41
N VAL A 138 15.17 -8.89 14.61
CA VAL A 138 15.36 -7.48 14.99
C VAL A 138 16.37 -6.77 14.08
N VAL A 139 17.46 -7.45 13.70
CA VAL A 139 18.51 -6.90 12.83
C VAL A 139 17.99 -6.81 11.40
N VAL A 140 17.38 -7.89 10.89
CA VAL A 140 16.85 -7.92 9.52
C VAL A 140 15.70 -6.93 9.36
N GLY A 141 14.79 -6.84 10.34
CA GLY A 141 13.68 -5.89 10.36
C GLY A 141 14.14 -4.44 10.52
N GLY A 142 15.12 -4.18 11.40
CA GLY A 142 15.74 -2.86 11.52
C GLY A 142 16.42 -2.45 10.22
N GLY A 143 17.19 -3.35 9.60
CA GLY A 143 17.80 -3.13 8.29
C GLY A 143 16.76 -2.85 7.21
N TRP A 144 15.64 -3.57 7.19
CA TRP A 144 14.54 -3.34 6.27
C TRP A 144 13.92 -1.94 6.44
N ILE A 145 13.63 -1.52 7.67
CA ILE A 145 13.11 -0.17 7.95
C ILE A 145 14.11 0.90 7.49
N VAL A 146 15.40 0.70 7.79
CA VAL A 146 16.46 1.62 7.35
C VAL A 146 16.52 1.70 5.82
N LEU A 147 16.43 0.58 5.10
CA LEU A 147 16.37 0.56 3.64
C LEU A 147 15.15 1.33 3.10
N CYS A 148 13.98 1.17 3.73
CA CYS A 148 12.78 1.94 3.37
C CYS A 148 12.95 3.45 3.61
N ILE A 149 13.57 3.84 4.75
CA ILE A 149 13.84 5.24 5.08
C ILE A 149 14.85 5.84 4.09
N ILE A 150 15.94 5.11 3.81
CA ILE A 150 16.95 5.53 2.83
C ILE A 150 16.30 5.70 1.47
N TYR A 151 15.48 4.74 1.02
CA TYR A 151 14.73 4.86 -0.21
C TYR A 151 13.81 6.09 -0.20
N TYR A 152 13.08 6.35 0.88
CA TYR A 152 12.15 7.48 0.94
C TYR A 152 12.87 8.84 0.90
N TYR A 153 13.99 8.99 1.61
CA TYR A 153 14.76 10.24 1.72
C TYR A 153 15.92 10.35 0.72
N PHE A 154 16.08 9.40 -0.21
CA PHE A 154 17.20 9.43 -1.15
C PHE A 154 17.19 10.73 -1.98
N PRO A 155 18.29 11.50 -2.07
CA PRO A 155 18.23 12.88 -2.57
C PRO A 155 17.90 13.03 -4.07
N VAL A 156 18.12 11.99 -4.88
CA VAL A 156 17.86 12.02 -6.35
C VAL A 156 16.63 11.21 -6.72
N TYR A 157 16.49 10.04 -6.10
CA TYR A 157 15.44 9.06 -6.34
C TYR A 157 14.75 8.69 -5.03
N GLY A 158 14.49 9.67 -4.15
CA GLY A 158 13.70 9.47 -2.93
C GLY A 158 12.25 9.94 -3.01
N GLY A 159 11.34 9.09 -2.54
CA GLY A 159 9.88 9.28 -2.65
C GLY A 159 9.39 10.64 -2.13
N VAL A 160 10.11 11.27 -1.19
CA VAL A 160 9.83 12.65 -0.72
C VAL A 160 9.70 13.66 -1.86
N HIS A 161 10.47 13.50 -2.94
CA HIS A 161 10.56 14.49 -4.00
C HIS A 161 9.49 14.33 -5.10
N TRP A 162 8.87 13.15 -5.24
CA TRP A 162 7.97 12.85 -6.37
C TRP A 162 6.69 12.10 -6.00
N PHE A 163 6.57 11.58 -4.77
CA PHE A 163 5.33 10.95 -4.29
C PHE A 163 4.31 12.01 -3.88
N LYS A 164 3.32 12.26 -4.75
CA LYS A 164 2.19 13.16 -4.48
C LYS A 164 0.92 12.37 -4.14
N GLY A 165 0.92 11.66 -3.02
CA GLY A 165 -0.27 10.99 -2.49
C GLY A 165 -1.04 10.09 -3.49
N PRO A 166 -2.26 9.66 -3.16
CA PRO A 166 -3.09 8.91 -4.09
C PRO A 166 -3.67 9.84 -5.15
N MET A 167 -3.45 9.53 -6.43
CA MET A 167 -4.09 10.26 -7.53
C MET A 167 -5.58 9.85 -7.60
N ALA A 168 -6.48 10.76 -7.27
CA ALA A 168 -7.92 10.51 -7.28
C ALA A 168 -8.45 10.55 -8.72
N ASN A 169 -8.80 9.40 -9.29
CA ASN A 169 -9.35 9.34 -10.65
C ASN A 169 -10.83 9.78 -10.73
N VAL A 170 -11.50 9.98 -9.60
CA VAL A 170 -12.97 10.21 -9.53
C VAL A 170 -13.33 11.69 -9.75
N GLU A 171 -12.44 12.61 -9.38
CA GLU A 171 -12.67 14.05 -9.61
C GLU A 171 -12.70 14.38 -11.11
N LEU A 172 -11.86 13.72 -11.91
CA LEU A 172 -11.85 13.87 -13.37
C LEU A 172 -13.16 13.41 -14.01
N GLU A 173 -13.80 12.37 -13.48
CA GLU A 173 -15.08 11.84 -14.00
C GLU A 173 -16.25 12.76 -13.62
N THR A 174 -16.24 13.30 -12.41
CA THR A 174 -17.26 14.25 -11.95
C THR A 174 -17.14 15.60 -12.68
N GLU A 175 -15.91 16.06 -12.92
CA GLU A 175 -15.65 17.30 -13.65
C GLU A 175 -15.99 17.16 -15.14
N SER A 176 -15.66 16.02 -15.76
CA SER A 176 -16.03 15.73 -17.16
C SER A 176 -17.55 15.56 -17.33
N LEU A 177 -18.25 14.89 -16.42
CA LEU A 177 -19.72 14.84 -16.41
C LEU A 177 -20.34 16.23 -16.26
N SER A 178 -19.82 17.06 -15.34
CA SER A 178 -20.29 18.45 -15.17
C SER A 178 -20.04 19.34 -16.39
N LYS A 179 -18.98 19.05 -17.16
CA LYS A 179 -18.61 19.79 -18.36
C LYS A 179 -19.45 19.37 -19.56
N VAL A 180 -19.72 18.07 -19.69
CA VAL A 180 -20.65 17.52 -20.69
C VAL A 180 -22.06 18.04 -20.44
N GLU A 181 -22.53 18.07 -19.19
CA GLU A 181 -23.85 18.58 -18.82
C GLU A 181 -23.98 20.09 -19.06
N ARG A 182 -22.94 20.88 -18.79
CA ARG A 182 -22.92 22.31 -19.14
C ARG A 182 -22.94 22.57 -20.65
N VAL A 183 -22.24 21.74 -21.42
CA VAL A 183 -22.23 21.84 -22.89
C VAL A 183 -23.57 21.43 -23.49
N SER A 184 -24.23 20.39 -22.98
CA SER A 184 -25.55 19.98 -23.46
C SER A 184 -26.64 21.01 -23.14
N VAL A 185 -26.62 21.61 -21.95
CA VAL A 185 -27.57 22.68 -21.59
C VAL A 185 -27.38 23.93 -22.46
N SER A 186 -26.14 24.31 -22.76
CA SER A 186 -25.85 25.45 -23.65
C SER A 186 -26.35 25.22 -25.08
N LEU A 187 -26.20 24.00 -25.61
CA LEU A 187 -26.67 23.65 -26.96
C LEU A 187 -28.20 23.54 -27.07
N THR A 188 -28.89 23.23 -25.97
CA THR A 188 -30.37 23.20 -25.94
C THR A 188 -30.95 24.62 -25.86
N GLY A 189 -30.37 25.49 -25.04
CA GLY A 189 -30.84 26.89 -24.93
C GLY A 189 -30.63 27.72 -26.21
N GLU A 190 -29.61 27.41 -27.00
CA GLU A 190 -29.35 28.08 -28.28
C GLU A 190 -30.35 27.68 -29.39
N LYS A 191 -30.97 26.50 -29.27
CA LYS A 191 -32.00 26.02 -30.21
C LYS A 191 -33.37 26.62 -29.92
N GLU A 192 -33.75 26.74 -28.64
CA GLU A 192 -35.03 27.36 -28.26
C GLU A 192 -35.06 28.87 -28.59
N PHE A 193 -33.92 29.57 -28.45
CA PHE A 193 -33.85 31.01 -28.77
C PHE A 193 -33.82 31.31 -30.27
N GLY A 194 -33.44 30.34 -31.10
CA GLY A 194 -33.39 30.47 -32.56
C GLY A 194 -34.74 30.21 -33.25
N GLU A 195 -35.66 29.48 -32.61
CA GLU A 195 -37.01 29.24 -33.14
C GLU A 195 -37.99 30.38 -32.84
N ASP A 196 -37.86 31.06 -31.68
CA ASP A 196 -38.74 32.18 -31.29
C ASP A 196 -38.47 33.50 -32.02
N SER A 197 -37.44 33.57 -32.88
CA SER A 197 -37.08 34.78 -33.65
C SER A 197 -37.48 34.73 -35.12
N GLN A 198 -38.31 33.75 -35.52
CA GLN A 198 -38.82 33.57 -36.89
C GLN A 198 -40.36 33.73 -37.04
N GLU A 199 -41.09 34.12 -35.99
CA GLU A 199 -42.53 34.49 -36.08
C GLU A 199 -42.79 36.01 -35.99
#